data_AF-A0A1Q7ZGK1-F1
#
_entry.id   AF-A0A1Q7ZGK1-F1
#
_cell.length_a   1.000
_cell.length_b   1.000
_cell.length_c   1.000
_cell.angle_alpha   90.00
_cell.angle_beta   90.00
_cell.angle_gamma   90.00
#
_symmetry.space_group_name_H-M   'P 1'
#
loop_
_entity.id
_entity.type
_entity.pdbx_description
1 polymer ?
#
loop_
_entity_poly.entity_id
_entity_poly.type
_entity_poly.pdbx_seq_one_letter_code
_entity_poly.pdbx_strand_id
1 'polypeptide(L)'
;MRPHYYLSLLATHDHHRGKGLGMALLRENLALIDAEGMPAYLESTKRGIFSRYERLGFGSIGAFTLPGSGPRVDQLWREPCGFRAKASRQR
;
A
#
# COMPACT_ATOMS: atom_id res chain seq x y z
N MET A 1 4.21 -6.71 -13.11
CA MET A 1 3.08 -6.66 -12.15
C MET A 1 1.79 -6.98 -12.88
N ARG A 2 0.71 -7.33 -12.15
CA ARG A 2 -0.64 -7.57 -12.69
C ARG A 2 -1.47 -6.29 -12.63
N PRO A 3 -2.65 -6.17 -13.28
CA PRO A 3 -3.53 -5.01 -13.12
C PRO A 3 -3.79 -4.67 -11.65
N HIS A 4 -3.66 -3.39 -11.28
CA HIS A 4 -3.79 -2.91 -9.89
C HIS A 4 -4.00 -1.39 -9.84
N TYR A 5 -4.48 -0.92 -8.69
CA TYR A 5 -4.49 0.51 -8.35
C TYR A 5 -3.14 0.94 -7.78
N TYR A 6 -2.58 2.02 -8.32
CA TYR A 6 -1.40 2.66 -7.74
C TYR A 6 -1.81 3.86 -6.89
N LEU A 7 -1.55 3.76 -5.58
CA LEU A 7 -1.82 4.83 -4.63
C LEU A 7 -0.65 5.82 -4.62
N SER A 8 -0.64 6.70 -5.63
CA SER A 8 0.50 7.55 -5.96
C SER A 8 0.79 8.66 -4.95
N LEU A 9 -0.24 9.24 -4.33
CA LEU A 9 -0.10 10.34 -3.39
C LEU A 9 -1.09 10.22 -2.23
N LEU A 10 -0.56 10.31 -1.01
CA LEU A 10 -1.35 10.42 0.20
C LEU A 10 -0.80 11.55 1.07
N ALA A 11 -1.59 12.60 1.24
CA ALA A 11 -1.22 13.77 2.01
C ALA A 11 -2.40 14.28 2.82
N THR A 12 -2.10 14.94 3.93
CA THR A 12 -3.06 15.72 4.71
C THR A 12 -2.48 17.11 4.88
N HIS A 13 -3.31 18.14 4.79
CA HIS A 13 -2.92 19.51 5.09
C HIS A 13 -2.31 19.62 6.50
N ASP A 14 -1.35 20.52 6.68
CA ASP A 14 -0.50 20.56 7.88
C ASP A 14 -1.29 20.81 9.16
N HIS A 15 -2.31 21.67 9.10
CA HIS A 15 -3.25 21.95 10.20
C HIS A 15 -4.15 20.75 10.58
N HIS A 16 -4.10 19.67 9.81
CA HIS A 16 -4.92 18.47 9.98
C HIS A 16 -4.09 17.21 10.27
N ARG A 17 -2.76 17.35 10.45
CA ARG A 17 -1.87 16.25 10.85
C ARG A 17 -2.21 15.73 12.24
N GLY A 18 -1.81 14.49 12.53
CA GLY A 18 -2.00 13.84 13.84
C GLY A 18 -3.42 13.37 14.15
N LYS A 19 -4.41 13.69 13.29
CA LYS A 19 -5.83 13.34 13.48
C LYS A 19 -6.26 12.01 12.85
N GLY A 20 -5.31 11.24 12.31
CA GLY A 20 -5.60 9.95 11.65
C GLY A 20 -6.29 10.04 10.27
N LEU A 21 -6.53 11.25 9.75
CA LEU A 21 -7.30 11.48 8.52
C LEU A 21 -6.68 10.80 7.28
N GLY A 22 -5.35 10.82 7.13
CA GLY A 22 -4.70 10.15 6.00
C GLY A 22 -4.96 8.64 5.99
N MET A 23 -4.97 8.00 7.17
CA MET A 23 -5.30 6.57 7.27
C MET A 23 -6.80 6.31 7.08
N ALA A 24 -7.67 7.24 7.48
CA ALA A 24 -9.10 7.14 7.22
C ALA A 24 -9.38 7.19 5.71
N LEU A 25 -8.81 8.18 5.01
CA LEU A 25 -8.90 8.29 3.55
C LEU A 25 -8.38 7.04 2.84
N LEU A 26 -7.24 6.51 3.30
CA LEU A 26 -6.69 5.27 2.73
C LEU A 26 -7.65 4.09 2.92
N ARG A 27 -8.29 3.92 4.08
CA ARG A 27 -9.27 2.84 4.31
C ARG A 27 -10.48 2.94 3.38
N GLU A 28 -11.04 4.13 3.23
CA GLU A 28 -12.18 4.35 2.34
C GLU A 28 -11.81 4.02 0.89
N ASN A 29 -10.64 4.46 0.43
CA ASN A 29 -10.16 4.16 -0.92
C ASN A 29 -9.96 2.64 -1.12
N LEU A 30 -9.36 1.95 -0.13
CA LEU A 30 -9.21 0.50 -0.18
C LEU A 30 -10.54 -0.25 -0.21
N ALA A 31 -11.59 0.25 0.45
CA ALA A 31 -12.91 -0.34 0.39
C ALA A 31 -13.51 -0.28 -1.03
N LEU A 32 -13.29 0.82 -1.75
CA LEU A 32 -13.69 0.95 -3.16
C LEU A 32 -12.89 0.00 -4.05
N ILE A 33 -11.57 -0.06 -3.86
CA ILE A 33 -10.69 -0.98 -4.59
C ILE A 33 -11.05 -2.46 -4.33
N ASP A 34 -11.40 -2.79 -3.09
CA ASP A 34 -11.86 -4.12 -2.70
C ASP A 34 -13.20 -4.48 -3.36
N ALA A 35 -14.13 -3.53 -3.47
CA ALA A 35 -15.41 -3.74 -4.15
C ALA A 35 -15.23 -4.05 -5.64
N GLU A 36 -14.16 -3.55 -6.26
CA GLU A 36 -13.76 -3.89 -7.63
C GLU A 36 -12.95 -5.20 -7.73
N GLY A 37 -12.59 -5.81 -6.60
CA GLY A 37 -11.79 -7.03 -6.57
C GLY A 37 -10.37 -6.82 -7.09
N MET A 38 -9.81 -5.62 -6.92
CA MET A 38 -8.54 -5.23 -7.51
C MET A 38 -7.40 -5.15 -6.47
N PRO A 39 -6.17 -5.51 -6.82
CA PRO A 39 -5.02 -5.27 -5.96
C PRO A 39 -4.67 -3.79 -5.82
N ALA A 40 -3.97 -3.44 -4.75
CA ALA A 40 -3.42 -2.10 -4.52
C ALA A 40 -1.90 -2.16 -4.34
N TYR A 41 -1.21 -1.18 -4.92
CA TYR A 41 0.22 -0.97 -4.81
C TYR A 41 0.51 0.43 -4.27
N LEU A 42 1.51 0.55 -3.41
CA LEU A 42 2.02 1.84 -2.97
C LEU A 42 3.51 1.79 -2.69
N GLU A 43 4.12 2.98 -2.66
CA GLU A 43 5.52 3.17 -2.34
C GLU A 43 5.67 4.04 -1.08
N SER A 44 6.65 3.73 -0.23
CA SER A 44 6.89 4.51 0.99
C SER A 44 8.36 4.65 1.32
N THR A 45 8.79 5.87 1.62
CA THR A 45 10.13 6.17 2.13
C THR A 45 10.23 6.14 3.65
N LYS A 46 9.10 5.96 4.36
CA LYS A 46 9.02 6.20 5.80
C LYS A 46 9.06 4.91 6.62
N ARG A 47 10.27 4.55 7.05
CA ARG A 47 10.53 3.46 8.01
C ARG A 47 9.84 3.79 9.34
N GLY A 48 8.79 3.02 9.69
CA GLY A 48 7.97 3.21 10.90
C GLY A 48 6.47 3.38 10.64
N ILE A 49 6.04 3.57 9.39
CA ILE A 49 4.61 3.52 9.02
C ILE A 49 4.20 2.11 8.54
N PHE A 50 5.15 1.21 8.26
CA PHE A 50 4.89 -0.17 7.80
C PHE A 50 3.83 -0.90 8.60
N SER A 51 3.90 -0.88 9.93
CA SER A 51 2.88 -1.55 10.76
C SER A 51 1.46 -1.01 10.54
N ARG A 52 1.30 0.24 10.09
CA ARG A 52 -0.02 0.80 9.74
C ARG A 52 -0.52 0.26 8.40
N TYR A 53 0.36 0.11 7.41
CA TYR A 53 0.01 -0.47 6.11
C TYR A 53 -0.21 -1.98 6.20
N GLU A 54 0.57 -2.69 7.01
CA GLU A 54 0.41 -4.13 7.27
C GLU A 54 -0.96 -4.45 7.86
N ARG A 55 -1.44 -3.62 8.82
CA ARG A 55 -2.80 -3.74 9.37
C ARG A 55 -3.90 -3.55 8.33
N LEU A 56 -3.60 -2.91 7.21
CA LEU A 56 -4.51 -2.78 6.08
C LEU A 56 -4.35 -3.90 5.05
N GLY A 57 -3.45 -4.86 5.27
CA GLY A 57 -3.22 -6.00 4.38
C GLY A 57 -2.10 -5.80 3.36
N PHE A 58 -1.31 -4.72 3.46
CA PHE A 58 -0.12 -4.57 2.61
C PHE A 58 1.03 -5.44 3.12
N GLY A 59 1.70 -6.12 2.20
CA GLY A 59 2.97 -6.81 2.42
C GLY A 59 4.09 -6.18 1.59
N SER A 60 5.32 -6.22 2.10
CA SER A 60 6.50 -5.80 1.34
C SER A 60 6.81 -6.80 0.23
N ILE A 61 7.02 -6.28 -0.98
CA ILE A 61 7.41 -7.08 -2.16
C ILE A 61 8.81 -6.70 -2.68
N GLY A 62 9.44 -5.70 -2.09
CA GLY A 62 10.74 -5.22 -2.52
C GLY A 62 11.04 -3.81 -2.01
N ALA A 63 12.21 -3.31 -2.37
CA ALA A 63 12.61 -1.94 -2.14
C ALA A 63 13.72 -1.54 -3.11
N PHE A 64 13.84 -0.25 -3.34
CA PHE A 64 14.95 0.35 -4.08
C PHE A 64 15.46 1.60 -3.35
N THR A 65 16.63 2.07 -3.72
CA THR A 65 17.21 3.31 -3.19
C THR A 65 17.25 4.33 -4.30
N LEU A 66 16.78 5.54 -4.03
CA LEU A 66 16.89 6.63 -5.01
C LEU A 66 18.38 6.97 -5.26
N PRO A 67 18.75 7.40 -6.49
CA PRO A 67 20.13 7.78 -6.81
C PRO A 67 20.71 8.85 -5.87
N GLY A 68 22.04 8.93 -5.79
CA GLY A 68 22.72 9.99 -5.03
C GLY A 68 22.58 9.87 -3.51
N SER A 69 22.53 8.65 -2.98
CA SER A 69 22.28 8.38 -1.54
C SER A 69 20.89 8.83 -1.07
N GLY A 70 19.91 8.86 -1.98
CA GLY A 70 18.53 9.19 -1.66
C GLY A 70 17.87 8.17 -0.72
N PRO A 71 16.64 8.44 -0.26
CA PRO A 71 15.96 7.55 0.67
C PRO A 71 15.68 6.18 0.02
N ARG A 72 15.67 5.14 0.85
CA ARG A 72 15.10 3.84 0.48
C ARG A 72 13.59 3.99 0.34
N VAL A 73 13.06 3.46 -0.76
CA VAL A 73 11.64 3.37 -1.08
C VAL A 73 11.24 1.90 -0.99
N ASP A 74 10.35 1.57 -0.08
CA ASP A 74 9.72 0.26 0.00
C ASP A 74 8.54 0.17 -0.95
N GLN A 75 8.40 -0.99 -1.57
CA GLN A 75 7.34 -1.36 -2.49
C GLN A 75 6.37 -2.27 -1.77
N LEU A 76 5.12 -1.84 -1.64
CA LEU A 76 4.10 -2.50 -0.84
C LEU A 76 2.94 -2.95 -1.73
N TRP A 77 2.54 -4.21 -1.59
CA TRP A 77 1.47 -4.82 -2.36
C TRP A 77 0.37 -5.34 -1.44
N ARG A 78 -0.87 -5.19 -1.87
CA ARG A 78 -2.05 -5.71 -1.17
C ARG A 78 -2.96 -6.40 -2.17
N GLU A 79 -3.33 -7.63 -1.85
CA GLU A 79 -4.43 -8.33 -2.54
C GLU A 79 -5.80 -7.81 -2.04
N PRO A 80 -6.86 -7.87 -2.85
CA PRO A 80 -8.18 -7.45 -2.43
C PRO A 80 -8.72 -8.33 -1.29
N CYS A 81 -9.62 -7.77 -0.48
CA CYS A 81 -10.33 -8.51 0.55
C CYS A 81 -10.98 -9.79 -0.02
N GLY A 82 -10.79 -10.94 0.66
CA GLY A 82 -11.36 -12.22 0.23
C GLY A 82 -10.59 -12.91 -0.90
N PHE A 83 -9.47 -12.36 -1.35
CA PHE A 83 -8.60 -13.04 -2.30
C PHE A 83 -8.11 -14.38 -1.72
N ARG A 84 -8.52 -15.48 -2.36
CA ARG A 84 -7.93 -16.80 -2.16
C ARG A 84 -6.93 -17.03 -3.27
N ALA A 85 -5.64 -17.05 -2.92
CA ALA A 85 -4.61 -17.50 -3.85
C ALA A 85 -5.00 -18.90 -4.35
N LYS A 86 -5.13 -19.07 -5.67
CA LYS A 86 -5.27 -20.41 -6.25
C LYS A 86 -4.01 -21.17 -5.86
N ALA A 87 -4.16 -22.29 -5.14
CA ALA A 87 -3.05 -23.16 -4.80
C ALA A 87 -2.33 -23.53 -6.10
N SER A 88 -1.11 -23.01 -6.27
CA SER A 88 -0.27 -23.35 -7.39
C SER A 88 0.11 -24.82 -7.27
N ARG A 89 -0.55 -25.67 -8.05
CA ARG A 89 -0.05 -26.99 -8.39
C ARG A 89 1.23 -26.78 -9.18
N GLN A 90 2.37 -26.76 -8.49
CA GLN A 90 3.67 -26.95 -9.12
C GLN A 90 3.70 -28.40 -9.63
N ARG A 91 3.84 -28.52 -10.95
CA ARG A 91 4.35 -29.72 -11.64
C ARG A 91 5.71 -29.35 -12.20
#